data_AF-G2I2Y9-F1
#
_entry.id   AF-G2I2Y9-F1
#
_cell.length_a   1.000
_cell.length_b   1.000
_cell.length_c   1.000
_cell.angle_alpha   90.00
_cell.angle_beta   90.00
_cell.angle_gamma   90.00
#
_symmetry.space_group_name_H-M   'P 1'
#
loop_
_entity.id
_entity.type
_entity.pdbx_description
1 polymer ?
#
loop_
_entity_poly.entity_id
_entity_poly.type
_entity_poly.pdbx_seq_one_letter_code
_entity_poly.pdbx_strand_id
1 'polypeptide(L)'
;MTCSGSRQVSLLSVRRHHRDDRNSTFDRKQTHIMRRILHGSLYIACIFFLMVSPTWADSGTEGVCMTVQHGIRLHVDGMYGGYPHSVLRDAVLQGVACPSDEAELHAFNLIAEPAPHLRISVTRPLGQGQQGSISARLFAKGRFVIGERMSLSPLARSQSPFSVSSDINLMMARLWSDLASRISHDGPVIP
;
A
#
# COMPACT_ATOMS: atom_id res chain seq x y z
N MET A 1 9.57 73.26 30.56
CA MET A 1 10.32 74.24 29.75
C MET A 1 10.20 73.74 28.31
N THR A 2 9.52 74.35 27.33
CA THR A 2 9.12 75.72 26.97
C THR A 2 8.06 75.52 25.85
N CYS A 3 6.79 75.87 26.00
CA CYS A 3 6.12 77.15 25.73
C CYS A 3 6.15 77.68 24.28
N SER A 4 4.96 78.12 23.83
CA SER A 4 4.64 79.13 22.79
C SER A 4 4.36 78.61 21.37
N GLY A 5 3.31 79.01 20.64
CA GLY A 5 2.24 80.01 20.83
C GLY A 5 1.28 79.95 19.61
N SER A 6 -0.04 79.87 19.83
CA SER A 6 -1.06 80.92 19.65
C SER A 6 -1.14 81.65 18.30
N ARG A 7 -2.29 81.46 17.61
CA ARG A 7 -3.18 82.50 17.01
C ARG A 7 -4.52 81.82 16.65
N GLN A 8 -5.65 82.08 17.34
CA GLN A 8 -6.65 83.16 17.09
C GLN A 8 -7.02 83.25 15.59
N VAL A 9 -8.27 83.11 15.13
CA VAL A 9 -9.50 83.91 15.36
C VAL A 9 -10.67 83.09 14.76
N SER A 10 -11.65 82.65 15.54
CA SER A 10 -13.00 83.23 15.75
C SER A 10 -13.95 83.31 14.54
N LEU A 11 -15.14 82.75 14.80
CA LEU A 11 -16.48 83.17 14.37
C LEU A 11 -16.90 82.94 12.92
N LEU A 12 -17.85 82.02 12.74
CA LEU A 12 -19.23 82.29 12.29
C LEU A 12 -19.81 80.92 11.89
N SER A 13 -20.69 80.31 12.67
CA SER A 13 -22.11 80.66 12.83
C SER A 13 -22.99 79.59 12.17
N VAL A 14 -24.17 79.42 12.76
CA VAL A 14 -25.37 78.75 12.25
C VAL A 14 -25.44 77.22 12.32
N ARG A 15 -25.93 76.79 13.49
CA ARG A 15 -27.15 75.99 13.69
C ARG A 15 -27.38 74.74 12.81
N ARG A 16 -27.23 73.59 13.49
CA ARG A 16 -28.07 72.37 13.51
C ARG A 16 -28.65 71.87 12.18
N HIS A 17 -28.25 70.65 11.82
CA HIS A 17 -29.24 69.62 11.51
C HIS A 17 -28.78 68.24 11.98
N HIS A 18 -29.70 67.59 12.68
CA HIS A 18 -29.80 66.20 13.08
C HIS A 18 -29.28 65.24 11.99
N ARG A 19 -28.36 64.32 12.32
CA ARG A 19 -27.89 63.27 11.40
C ARG A 19 -27.73 61.92 12.11
N ASP A 20 -28.67 61.04 11.76
CA ASP A 20 -28.77 59.58 11.91
C ASP A 20 -27.64 58.80 12.63
N ASP A 21 -28.00 58.22 13.79
CA ASP A 21 -27.26 57.17 14.51
C ASP A 21 -27.40 55.75 13.91
N ARG A 22 -27.82 55.62 12.64
CA ARG A 22 -28.13 54.29 12.05
C ARG A 22 -26.98 53.63 11.27
N ASN A 23 -25.89 54.35 10.98
CA ASN A 23 -24.84 53.82 10.10
C ASN A 23 -23.67 53.13 10.83
N SER A 24 -23.46 53.33 12.14
CA SER A 24 -22.27 52.78 12.82
C SER A 24 -22.43 51.32 13.28
N THR A 25 -23.66 50.83 13.42
CA THR A 25 -23.95 49.47 13.91
C THR A 25 -24.02 48.41 12.82
N PHE A 26 -24.17 48.80 11.56
CA PHE A 26 -24.28 47.87 10.42
C PHE A 26 -22.91 47.30 10.02
N ASP A 27 -21.90 48.17 9.96
CA ASP A 27 -20.54 47.85 9.52
C ASP A 27 -19.80 46.86 10.45
N ARG A 28 -20.02 46.99 11.77
CA ARG A 28 -19.41 46.12 12.79
C ARG A 28 -19.99 44.69 12.80
N LYS A 29 -21.26 44.53 12.42
CA LYS A 29 -21.89 43.19 12.32
C LYS A 29 -21.47 42.47 11.03
N GLN A 30 -21.31 43.20 9.93
CA GLN A 30 -20.89 42.65 8.64
C GLN A 30 -19.46 42.07 8.68
N THR A 31 -18.53 42.76 9.35
CA THR A 31 -17.13 42.31 9.50
C THR A 31 -16.98 41.04 10.33
N HIS A 32 -17.80 40.84 11.36
CA HIS A 32 -17.76 39.61 12.18
C HIS A 32 -18.39 38.39 11.49
N ILE A 33 -19.43 38.59 10.68
CA ILE A 33 -20.08 37.50 9.93
C ILE A 33 -19.16 37.03 8.80
N MET A 34 -18.54 37.96 8.06
CA MET A 34 -17.65 37.62 6.95
C MET A 34 -16.39 36.88 7.41
N ARG A 35 -15.84 37.23 8.59
CA ARG A 35 -14.69 36.55 9.19
C ARG A 35 -15.00 35.12 9.68
N ARG A 36 -16.22 34.86 10.16
CA ARG A 36 -16.67 33.51 10.58
C ARG A 36 -16.89 32.58 9.39
N ILE A 37 -17.41 33.10 8.27
CA ILE A 37 -17.64 32.32 7.05
C ILE A 37 -16.30 31.93 6.40
N LEU A 38 -15.34 32.86 6.34
CA LEU A 38 -13.98 32.59 5.83
C LEU A 38 -13.21 31.56 6.69
N HIS A 39 -13.31 31.64 8.03
CA HIS A 39 -12.69 30.63 8.89
C HIS A 39 -13.38 29.26 8.78
N GLY A 40 -14.71 29.20 8.77
CA GLY A 40 -15.44 27.92 8.63
C GLY A 40 -15.13 27.19 7.32
N SER A 41 -14.98 27.93 6.23
CA SER A 41 -14.61 27.39 4.92
C SER A 41 -13.19 26.80 4.88
N LEU A 42 -12.23 27.42 5.57
CA LEU A 42 -10.85 26.95 5.59
C LEU A 42 -10.70 25.64 6.40
N TYR A 43 -11.43 25.52 7.50
CA TYR A 43 -11.43 24.31 8.33
C TYR A 43 -12.10 23.11 7.63
N ILE A 44 -13.19 23.33 6.88
CA ILE A 44 -13.85 22.26 6.11
C ILE A 44 -12.96 21.78 4.96
N ALA A 45 -12.24 22.69 4.27
CA ALA A 45 -11.30 22.32 3.22
C ALA A 45 -10.11 21.51 3.76
N CYS A 46 -9.55 21.86 4.92
CA CYS A 46 -8.47 21.08 5.54
C CYS A 46 -8.92 19.69 6.00
N ILE A 47 -10.15 19.54 6.52
CA ILE A 47 -10.68 18.21 6.91
C ILE A 47 -10.93 17.34 5.66
N PHE A 48 -11.39 17.93 4.56
CA PHE A 48 -11.56 17.19 3.30
C PHE A 48 -10.23 16.68 2.72
N PHE A 49 -9.16 17.48 2.80
CA PHE A 49 -7.82 17.05 2.35
C PHE A 49 -7.17 15.99 3.23
N LEU A 50 -7.46 15.96 4.54
CA LEU A 50 -6.92 14.95 5.46
C LEU A 50 -7.66 13.62 5.43
N MET A 51 -8.95 13.60 5.04
CA MET A 51 -9.76 12.37 4.94
C MET A 51 -9.65 11.67 3.59
N VAL A 52 -9.07 12.31 2.57
CA VAL A 52 -8.85 11.73 1.23
C VAL A 52 -7.35 11.57 0.98
N SER A 53 -6.65 10.98 1.94
CA SER A 53 -5.50 10.16 1.58
C SER A 53 -6.06 8.78 1.32
N PRO A 54 -6.33 8.37 0.06
CA PRO A 54 -6.42 6.96 -0.15
C PRO A 54 -5.02 6.44 0.17
N THR A 55 -4.87 5.78 1.30
CA THR A 55 -3.71 4.94 1.57
C THR A 55 -3.81 3.82 0.55
N TRP A 56 -3.37 4.07 -0.68
CA TRP A 56 -2.97 3.04 -1.61
C TRP A 56 -1.69 2.48 -0.98
N ALA A 57 -1.86 1.63 0.03
CA ALA A 57 -0.93 0.55 0.19
C ALA A 57 -1.00 -0.18 -1.14
N ASP A 58 -0.06 0.11 -2.02
CA ASP A 58 0.21 -0.73 -3.18
C ASP A 58 0.60 -2.09 -2.61
N SER A 59 -0.41 -2.90 -2.27
CA SER A 59 -0.27 -4.33 -2.07
C SER A 59 -0.16 -4.97 -3.45
N GLY A 60 0.72 -4.41 -4.28
CA GLY A 60 0.83 -4.67 -5.70
C GLY A 60 1.11 -6.14 -5.87
N THR A 61 0.07 -6.89 -6.24
CA THR A 61 0.22 -8.26 -6.68
C THR A 61 1.06 -8.19 -7.94
N GLU A 62 2.31 -8.59 -7.84
CA GLU A 62 3.17 -8.58 -9.00
C GLU A 62 2.78 -9.73 -9.90
N GLY A 63 2.70 -9.40 -11.18
CA GLY A 63 2.55 -10.41 -12.19
C GLY A 63 3.89 -11.12 -12.41
N VAL A 64 3.96 -12.41 -12.10
CA VAL A 64 5.10 -13.28 -12.42
C VAL A 64 4.73 -14.27 -13.51
N CYS A 65 5.73 -14.84 -14.17
CA CYS A 65 5.53 -15.84 -15.22
C CYS A 65 4.61 -15.35 -16.35
N MET A 66 4.94 -14.19 -16.94
CA MET A 66 4.20 -13.61 -18.07
C MET A 66 4.32 -14.38 -19.38
N THR A 67 4.98 -15.53 -19.37
CA THR A 67 5.16 -16.42 -20.52
C THR A 67 3.85 -17.07 -21.00
N VAL A 68 2.78 -16.94 -20.21
CA VAL A 68 1.44 -17.47 -20.44
C VAL A 68 0.43 -16.32 -20.36
N GLN A 69 -0.61 -16.32 -21.21
CA GLN A 69 -1.48 -15.16 -21.49
C GLN A 69 -2.06 -14.43 -20.26
N HIS A 70 -2.17 -15.11 -19.12
CA HIS A 70 -2.79 -14.59 -17.91
C HIS A 70 -1.81 -14.39 -16.74
N GLY A 71 -0.56 -14.85 -16.84
CA GLY A 71 0.46 -14.76 -15.78
C GLY A 71 0.01 -15.33 -14.43
N ILE A 72 0.75 -15.01 -13.37
CA ILE A 72 0.44 -15.38 -11.98
C ILE A 72 0.46 -14.13 -11.12
N ARG A 73 -0.56 -13.95 -10.27
CA ARG A 73 -0.60 -12.87 -9.28
C ARG A 73 0.15 -13.32 -8.02
N LEU A 74 1.37 -12.84 -7.83
CA LEU A 74 2.20 -13.14 -6.68
C LEU A 74 1.84 -12.26 -5.48
N HIS A 75 1.72 -12.91 -4.33
CA HIS A 75 1.57 -12.31 -3.01
C HIS A 75 2.74 -12.75 -2.14
N VAL A 76 3.48 -11.79 -1.59
CA VAL A 76 4.62 -12.07 -0.70
C VAL A 76 4.26 -11.69 0.74
N ASP A 77 4.24 -12.69 1.60
CA ASP A 77 3.93 -12.55 3.01
C ASP A 77 5.13 -12.90 3.90
N GLY A 78 5.03 -12.46 5.15
CA GLY A 78 5.90 -12.89 6.23
C GLY A 78 6.98 -11.87 6.57
N MET A 79 7.97 -12.33 7.32
CA MET A 79 9.00 -11.47 7.90
C MET A 79 10.36 -12.13 7.79
N TYR A 80 11.37 -11.32 7.48
CA TYR A 80 12.76 -11.75 7.47
C TYR A 80 13.55 -10.88 8.44
N GLY A 81 13.87 -11.45 9.60
CA GLY A 81 14.40 -10.72 10.75
C GLY A 81 15.58 -9.83 10.39
N GLY A 82 15.47 -8.54 10.75
CA GLY A 82 16.49 -7.53 10.52
C GLY A 82 16.41 -6.83 9.16
N TYR A 83 15.42 -7.15 8.32
CA TYR A 83 15.25 -6.57 6.99
C TYR A 83 13.82 -6.08 6.78
N PRO A 84 13.63 -4.99 6.00
CA PRO A 84 12.29 -4.54 5.62
C PRO A 84 11.62 -5.53 4.66
N HIS A 85 10.29 -5.54 4.64
CA HIS A 85 9.50 -6.43 3.79
C HIS A 85 9.79 -6.24 2.29
N SER A 86 10.10 -5.02 1.84
CA SER A 86 10.46 -4.75 0.45
C SER A 86 11.68 -5.56 -0.02
N VAL A 87 12.72 -5.67 0.80
CA VAL A 87 13.93 -6.45 0.45
C VAL A 87 13.62 -7.95 0.41
N LEU A 88 12.73 -8.43 1.28
CA LEU A 88 12.23 -9.80 1.19
C LEU A 88 11.43 -10.02 -0.10
N ARG A 89 10.55 -9.07 -0.46
CA ARG A 89 9.76 -9.11 -1.69
C ARG A 89 10.66 -9.20 -2.92
N ASP A 90 11.70 -8.38 -3.01
CA ASP A 90 12.66 -8.40 -4.12
C ASP A 90 13.38 -9.75 -4.22
N ALA A 91 13.85 -10.29 -3.09
CA ALA A 91 14.48 -11.61 -3.06
C ALA A 91 13.52 -12.73 -3.48
N VAL A 92 12.25 -12.61 -3.12
CA VAL A 92 11.22 -13.58 -3.52
C VAL A 92 11.00 -13.53 -5.02
N LEU A 93 10.82 -12.34 -5.59
CA LEU A 93 10.64 -12.13 -7.02
C LEU A 93 11.78 -12.70 -7.85
N GLN A 94 13.02 -12.51 -7.40
CA GLN A 94 14.19 -13.09 -8.05
C GLN A 94 14.23 -14.62 -7.99
N GLY A 95 13.63 -15.22 -6.96
CA GLY A 95 13.62 -16.67 -6.76
C GLY A 95 12.47 -17.42 -7.47
N VAL A 96 11.37 -16.74 -7.82
CA VAL A 96 10.19 -17.41 -8.39
C VAL A 96 10.55 -18.04 -9.75
N ALA A 97 10.50 -19.37 -9.79
CA ALA A 97 10.60 -20.14 -11.02
C ALA A 97 9.22 -20.30 -11.68
N CYS A 98 9.21 -20.24 -13.00
CA CYS A 98 8.03 -20.43 -13.83
C CYS A 98 7.96 -21.86 -14.38
N PRO A 99 6.76 -22.38 -14.69
CA PRO A 99 6.63 -23.66 -15.36
C PRO A 99 7.39 -23.61 -16.68
N SER A 100 8.17 -24.65 -16.96
CA SER A 100 9.17 -24.63 -18.03
C SER A 100 9.10 -25.81 -18.99
N ASP A 101 8.71 -26.99 -18.51
CA ASP A 101 8.50 -28.16 -19.37
C ASP A 101 7.06 -28.26 -19.90
N GLU A 102 6.84 -29.13 -20.89
CA GLU A 102 5.53 -29.28 -21.54
C GLU A 102 4.43 -29.74 -20.57
N ALA A 103 4.76 -30.59 -19.61
CA ALA A 103 3.79 -31.14 -18.67
C ALA A 103 3.37 -30.08 -17.64
N GLU A 104 4.33 -29.32 -17.11
CA GLU A 104 4.12 -28.17 -16.24
C GLU A 104 3.31 -27.07 -16.93
N LEU A 105 3.65 -26.74 -18.18
CA LEU A 105 2.94 -25.75 -18.98
C LEU A 105 1.50 -26.19 -19.27
N HIS A 106 1.30 -27.46 -19.65
CA HIS A 106 -0.02 -28.03 -19.85
C HIS A 106 -0.85 -27.92 -18.57
N ALA A 107 -0.27 -28.34 -17.44
CA ALA A 107 -0.91 -28.31 -16.15
C ALA A 107 -1.29 -26.90 -15.70
N PHE A 108 -0.39 -25.94 -15.89
CA PHE A 108 -0.65 -24.53 -15.61
C PHE A 108 -1.78 -23.98 -16.48
N ASN A 109 -1.84 -24.32 -17.76
CA ASN A 109 -2.88 -23.83 -18.67
C ASN A 109 -4.29 -24.24 -18.25
N LEU A 110 -4.47 -25.35 -17.53
CA LEU A 110 -5.76 -25.77 -16.97
C LEU A 110 -6.29 -24.84 -15.87
N ILE A 111 -5.41 -24.06 -15.24
CA ILE A 111 -5.73 -23.15 -14.12
C ILE A 111 -5.43 -21.67 -14.43
N ALA A 112 -4.94 -21.37 -15.63
CA ALA A 112 -4.48 -20.04 -16.00
C ALA A 112 -5.62 -18.99 -16.04
N GLU A 113 -6.87 -19.43 -16.20
CA GLU A 113 -8.02 -18.53 -16.36
C GLU A 113 -9.09 -18.71 -15.26
N PRO A 114 -9.39 -17.64 -14.48
CA PRO A 114 -8.67 -16.37 -14.40
C PRO A 114 -7.27 -16.55 -13.79
N ALA A 115 -6.39 -15.56 -13.98
CA ALA A 115 -5.00 -15.61 -13.50
C ALA A 115 -4.89 -16.13 -12.06
N PRO A 116 -4.16 -17.24 -11.82
CA PRO A 116 -4.06 -17.83 -10.50
C PRO A 116 -3.27 -16.95 -9.54
N HIS A 117 -3.48 -17.16 -8.25
CA HIS A 117 -2.78 -16.47 -7.18
C HIS A 117 -1.74 -17.39 -6.55
N LEU A 118 -0.52 -16.90 -6.43
CA LEU A 118 0.57 -17.57 -5.74
C LEU A 118 0.89 -16.80 -4.46
N ARG A 119 0.74 -17.44 -3.30
CA ARG A 119 1.19 -16.89 -2.01
C ARG A 119 2.49 -17.54 -1.61
N ILE A 120 3.55 -16.75 -1.49
CA ILE A 120 4.81 -17.16 -0.90
C ILE A 120 4.92 -16.49 0.47
N SER A 121 5.07 -17.31 1.52
CA SER A 121 5.26 -16.84 2.89
C SER A 121 6.65 -17.24 3.37
N VAL A 122 7.46 -16.26 3.76
CA VAL A 122 8.81 -16.49 4.31
C VAL A 122 8.85 -16.01 5.75
N THR A 123 9.29 -16.85 6.67
CA THR A 123 9.45 -16.48 8.08
C THR A 123 10.86 -16.84 8.52
N ARG A 124 11.69 -15.83 8.76
CA ARG A 124 12.95 -15.95 9.49
C ARG A 124 12.86 -15.09 10.75
N PRO A 125 12.66 -15.69 11.94
CA PRO A 125 12.61 -14.94 13.18
C PRO A 125 13.99 -14.38 13.56
N LEU A 126 14.00 -13.33 14.39
CA LEU A 126 15.20 -12.84 15.07
C LEU A 126 15.49 -13.74 16.29
N GLY A 127 16.73 -14.21 16.41
CA GLY A 127 17.17 -15.02 17.55
C GLY A 127 17.88 -16.31 17.15
N GLN A 128 18.73 -16.82 18.04
CA GLN A 128 19.43 -18.09 17.84
C GLN A 128 18.50 -19.28 18.01
N GLY A 129 18.75 -20.38 17.28
CA GLY A 129 18.06 -21.66 17.46
C GLY A 129 16.67 -21.78 16.82
N GLN A 130 16.05 -20.69 16.39
CA GLN A 130 14.75 -20.76 15.70
C GLN A 130 14.91 -21.15 14.23
N GLN A 131 14.20 -22.18 13.80
CA GLN A 131 14.14 -22.58 12.40
C GLN A 131 13.19 -21.65 11.65
N GLY A 132 13.70 -20.98 10.62
CA GLY A 132 12.83 -20.27 9.69
C GLY A 132 12.12 -21.25 8.74
N SER A 133 11.05 -20.79 8.11
CA SER A 133 10.29 -21.59 7.16
C SER A 133 9.90 -20.79 5.94
N ILE A 134 9.62 -21.52 4.87
CA ILE A 134 9.06 -20.99 3.64
C ILE A 134 7.91 -21.88 3.17
N SER A 135 6.89 -21.27 2.58
CA SER A 135 5.81 -22.01 1.92
C SER A 135 5.31 -21.28 0.69
N ALA A 136 4.96 -22.03 -0.34
CA ALA A 136 4.25 -21.58 -1.52
C ALA A 136 2.87 -22.23 -1.55
N ARG A 137 1.83 -21.45 -1.88
CA ARG A 137 0.46 -21.94 -2.06
C ARG A 137 -0.12 -21.35 -3.33
N LEU A 138 -0.58 -22.22 -4.21
CA LEU A 138 -1.21 -21.87 -5.47
C LEU A 138 -2.73 -21.97 -5.33
N PHE A 139 -3.41 -20.92 -5.78
CA PHE A 139 -4.86 -20.81 -5.78
C PHE A 139 -5.35 -20.51 -7.18
N ALA A 140 -6.37 -21.24 -7.63
CA ALA A 140 -7.06 -21.01 -8.89
C ALA A 140 -8.55 -20.83 -8.63
N LYS A 141 -9.19 -19.85 -9.26
CA LYS A 141 -10.63 -19.56 -9.07
C LYS A 141 -11.02 -19.42 -7.59
N GLY A 142 -10.13 -18.85 -6.77
CA GLY A 142 -10.32 -18.68 -5.32
C GLY A 142 -10.18 -19.96 -4.47
N ARG A 143 -9.85 -21.11 -5.08
CA ARG A 143 -9.68 -22.39 -4.39
C ARG A 143 -8.22 -22.78 -4.32
N PHE A 144 -7.82 -23.42 -3.22
CA PHE A 144 -6.48 -23.99 -3.06
C PHE A 144 -6.30 -25.14 -4.04
N VAL A 145 -5.20 -25.13 -4.78
CA VAL A 145 -4.85 -26.17 -5.76
C VAL A 145 -3.76 -27.07 -5.17
N ILE A 146 -2.64 -26.45 -4.83
CA ILE A 146 -1.45 -27.13 -4.33
C ILE A 146 -0.61 -26.17 -3.49
N GLY A 147 0.21 -26.72 -2.63
CA GLY A 147 1.19 -25.94 -1.89
C GLY A 147 2.35 -26.81 -1.42
N GLU A 148 3.47 -26.16 -1.19
CA GLU A 148 4.71 -26.75 -0.71
C GLU A 148 5.17 -25.96 0.52
N ARG A 149 5.81 -26.65 1.47
CA ARG A 149 6.38 -26.02 2.67
C ARG A 149 7.69 -26.71 3.03
N MET A 150 8.71 -25.91 3.32
CA MET A 150 10.00 -26.40 3.77
C MET A 150 10.62 -25.48 4.83
N SER A 151 11.60 -26.01 5.56
CA SER A 151 12.46 -25.20 6.43
C SER A 151 13.43 -24.38 5.58
N LEU A 152 13.81 -23.19 6.07
CA LEU A 152 14.86 -22.41 5.42
C LEU A 152 16.19 -23.15 5.47
N SER A 153 16.95 -23.09 4.38
CA SER A 153 18.30 -23.64 4.31
C SER A 153 19.23 -22.99 5.35
N PRO A 154 20.33 -23.64 5.73
CA PRO A 154 21.34 -23.03 6.62
C PRO A 154 21.83 -21.66 6.12
N LEU A 155 21.95 -21.50 4.80
CA LEU A 155 22.33 -20.25 4.15
C LEU A 155 21.24 -19.18 4.37
N ALA A 156 19.99 -19.50 4.01
CA ALA A 156 18.84 -18.63 4.20
C ALA A 156 18.52 -18.30 5.66
N ARG A 157 19.08 -19.04 6.63
CA ARG A 157 18.97 -18.72 8.05
C ARG A 157 20.05 -17.75 8.55
N SER A 158 21.19 -17.67 7.88
CA SER A 158 22.38 -16.95 8.36
C SER A 158 22.70 -15.68 7.56
N GLN A 159 22.17 -15.54 6.35
CA GLN A 159 22.53 -14.47 5.42
C GLN A 159 21.41 -13.45 5.17
N SER A 160 21.59 -12.63 4.13
CA SER A 160 20.62 -11.64 3.66
C SER A 160 19.41 -12.30 3.01
N PRO A 161 18.28 -11.58 2.84
CA PRO A 161 17.09 -12.12 2.17
C PRO A 161 17.35 -12.68 0.77
N PHE A 162 18.35 -12.21 0.01
CA PHE A 162 18.65 -12.77 -1.31
C PHE A 162 19.09 -14.24 -1.27
N SER A 163 19.54 -14.74 -0.12
CA SER A 163 19.85 -16.16 0.05
C SER A 163 18.62 -17.09 0.05
N VAL A 164 17.39 -16.56 0.22
CA VAL A 164 16.16 -17.37 0.14
C VAL A 164 15.75 -17.65 -1.31
N SER A 165 16.30 -16.93 -2.31
CA SER A 165 15.93 -17.11 -3.71
C SER A 165 16.16 -18.54 -4.22
N SER A 166 17.23 -19.23 -3.78
CA SER A 166 17.47 -20.64 -4.12
C SER A 166 16.45 -21.59 -3.48
N ASP A 167 16.08 -21.34 -2.22
CA ASP A 167 15.03 -22.12 -1.54
C ASP A 167 13.68 -21.96 -2.25
N ILE A 168 13.36 -20.73 -2.70
CA ILE A 168 12.15 -20.44 -3.48
C ILE A 168 12.19 -21.15 -4.82
N ASN A 169 13.30 -21.06 -5.54
CA ASN A 169 13.43 -21.67 -6.85
C ASN A 169 13.18 -23.18 -6.79
N LEU A 170 13.81 -23.86 -5.81
CA LEU A 170 13.59 -25.28 -5.55
C LEU A 170 12.13 -25.59 -5.18
N MET A 171 11.54 -24.79 -4.28
CA MET A 171 10.16 -24.96 -3.85
C MET A 171 9.17 -24.78 -5.02
N MET A 172 9.43 -23.81 -5.90
CA MET A 172 8.62 -23.57 -7.09
C MET A 172 8.75 -24.71 -8.09
N ALA A 173 9.96 -25.20 -8.35
CA ALA A 173 10.17 -26.36 -9.22
C ALA A 173 9.40 -27.60 -8.72
N ARG A 174 9.43 -27.87 -7.41
CA ARG A 174 8.63 -28.96 -6.81
C ARG A 174 7.14 -28.75 -6.97
N LEU A 175 6.67 -27.53 -6.71
CA LEU A 175 5.25 -27.18 -6.82
C LEU A 175 4.73 -27.40 -8.25
N TRP A 176 5.50 -27.03 -9.27
CA TRP A 176 5.14 -27.25 -10.67
C TRP A 176 5.16 -28.73 -11.05
N SER A 177 6.23 -29.45 -10.67
CA SER A 177 6.34 -30.89 -10.89
C SER A 177 5.19 -31.68 -10.25
N ASP A 178 4.82 -31.33 -9.01
CA ASP A 178 3.71 -31.98 -8.32
C ASP A 178 2.35 -31.65 -8.96
N LEU A 179 2.17 -30.43 -9.45
CA LEU A 179 0.95 -30.05 -10.17
C LEU A 179 0.82 -30.87 -11.47
N ALA A 180 1.90 -30.97 -12.25
CA ALA A 180 1.93 -31.76 -13.47
C ALA A 180 1.65 -33.25 -13.19
N SER A 181 2.27 -33.80 -12.15
CA SER A 181 2.05 -35.18 -11.72
C SER A 181 0.59 -35.44 -11.30
N ARG A 182 -0.06 -34.52 -10.57
CA ARG A 182 -1.47 -34.71 -10.20
C ARG A 182 -2.39 -34.79 -11.41
N ILE A 183 -2.11 -33.99 -12.43
CA ILE A 183 -2.91 -33.94 -13.65
C ILE A 183 -2.66 -35.18 -14.52
N SER A 184 -1.41 -35.67 -14.59
CA SER A 184 -1.11 -36.88 -15.36
C SER A 184 -1.75 -38.14 -14.79
N HIS A 185 -2.13 -38.14 -13.50
CA HIS A 185 -2.79 -39.27 -12.84
C HIS A 185 -4.33 -39.12 -12.77
N ASP A 186 -4.94 -38.32 -13.66
CA ASP A 186 -6.37 -37.99 -13.67
C ASP A 186 -6.90 -37.42 -12.33
N GLY A 187 -6.00 -36.85 -11.52
CA GLY A 187 -6.38 -36.17 -10.30
C GLY A 187 -7.14 -34.88 -10.62
N PRO A 188 -8.16 -34.51 -9.82
CA PRO A 188 -8.82 -33.23 -9.99
C PRO A 188 -7.82 -32.08 -9.77
N VAL A 189 -7.79 -31.14 -10.72
CA VAL A 189 -6.95 -29.94 -10.66
C VAL A 189 -7.29 -29.06 -9.46
N ILE A 190 -8.57 -29.02 -9.09
CA ILE A 190 -9.07 -28.29 -7.93
C ILE A 190 -9.75 -29.32 -7.02
N PRO A 191 -9.25 -29.56 -5.79
CA PRO A 191 -9.88 -30.46 -4.81
C PRO A 191 -11.22 -29.92 -4.36
#